data_AF-A0A174BEJ4-F1
#
_entry.id   AF-A0A174BEJ4-F1
#
_cell.length_a   1.000
_cell.length_b   1.000
_cell.length_c   1.000
_cell.angle_alpha   90.00
_cell.angle_beta   90.00
_cell.angle_gamma   90.00
#
_symmetry.space_group_name_H-M   'P 1'
#
loop_
_entity.id
_entity.type
_entity.pdbx_description
1 polymer ?
#
loop_
_entity_poly.entity_id
_entity_poly.type
_entity_poly.pdbx_seq_one_letter_code
_entity_poly.pdbx_strand_id
1 'polypeptide(L)'
;MRKNMKKRAALLLAAMMTVSVTACGGGKTPDAPSDADLKKDVQEYITEVVDESAKISNFRVEDSGEGKNDTYEANCIVTYANDTMQYVDEFDLSYEVKDNAWNLEKCKVNSDYAEKSSQAVGADTSNAQTDSSEAAEATTEAAAATATQLSDKLEDYTFLLEGDVYQLPFAYSVLADKGWRIYSSGYYDDTKISGSSYESVTLQKDEKTIEVSIINASGNTKELKDCNIGEIQVHGNNKSAPEFSIAKGIKVGDKEDKVKEAFGSPTNVGNHDDYDLLCYGEDNSTTRIACDKNEEDDYNYDSIEIKNFVATEEDKKTETSDEVPEYLSTYVAPTELGTDPFSYNIEIENQVYTLPAPVSAFTDNGWEIASQEDSVPSGRSLSFAIKLQKDGKELEASVTNFADYQTKPENCAISSLYFYADDTKTPEVKLPGGITMKSTSADVKKWTGDKFDYTKTKSSESYYYYGNEDNGYINISCKKTVDDIMVKRETWPSK
;
A
#
# COMPACT_ATOMS: atom_id res chain seq x y z
N MET A 1 -18.97 -19.92 -18.90
CA MET A 1 -20.39 -20.01 -19.32
C MET A 1 -20.94 -18.59 -19.46
N ARG A 2 -21.27 -18.17 -20.69
CA ARG A 2 -21.87 -16.86 -20.99
C ARG A 2 -23.39 -16.97 -20.98
N LYS A 3 -24.08 -16.33 -20.03
CA LYS A 3 -25.47 -15.85 -20.17
C LYS A 3 -25.92 -15.12 -18.89
N ASN A 4 -26.20 -13.82 -19.03
CA ASN A 4 -27.16 -12.99 -18.27
C ASN A 4 -26.69 -11.58 -17.87
N MET A 5 -25.80 -10.92 -18.64
CA MET A 5 -25.81 -9.45 -18.66
C MET A 5 -26.99 -8.97 -19.52
N LYS A 6 -28.18 -8.88 -18.91
CA LYS A 6 -29.33 -8.19 -19.51
C LYS A 6 -29.31 -6.73 -19.06
N LYS A 7 -28.98 -5.85 -20.02
CA LYS A 7 -29.46 -4.46 -20.20
C LYS A 7 -29.75 -3.67 -18.90
N ARG A 8 -28.75 -2.95 -18.39
CA ARG A 8 -28.96 -1.80 -17.50
C ARG A 8 -29.48 -0.63 -18.32
N ALA A 9 -30.80 -0.50 -18.43
CA ALA A 9 -31.45 0.69 -18.97
C ALA A 9 -31.77 1.63 -17.79
N ALA A 10 -31.32 2.88 -17.87
CA ALA A 10 -31.63 3.91 -16.89
C ALA A 10 -33.15 4.10 -16.75
N LEU A 11 -33.71 3.80 -15.59
CA LEU A 11 -35.07 4.20 -15.20
C LEU A 11 -34.98 5.11 -13.97
N LEU A 12 -35.63 6.28 -14.06
CA LEU A 12 -35.97 7.13 -12.92
C LEU A 12 -37.04 6.42 -12.09
N LEU A 13 -36.72 6.11 -10.83
CA LEU A 13 -37.69 5.67 -9.83
C LEU A 13 -38.19 6.91 -9.06
N ALA A 14 -39.38 7.38 -9.40
CA ALA A 14 -40.11 8.33 -8.57
C ALA A 14 -41.02 7.54 -7.64
N ALA A 15 -40.56 7.27 -6.42
CA ALA A 15 -41.39 6.66 -5.38
C ALA A 15 -42.41 7.71 -4.87
N MET A 16 -43.64 7.69 -5.38
CA MET A 16 -44.75 8.48 -4.80
C MET A 16 -45.29 7.78 -3.56
N MET A 17 -44.86 8.19 -2.36
CA MET A 17 -45.64 7.98 -1.14
C MET A 17 -46.55 9.18 -0.90
N THR A 18 -47.83 9.05 -1.22
CA THR A 18 -48.84 10.03 -0.86
C THR A 18 -49.12 9.98 0.65
N VAL A 19 -48.68 10.98 1.39
CA VAL A 19 -49.24 11.32 2.71
C VAL A 19 -49.73 12.76 2.65
N SER A 20 -51.03 12.93 2.44
CA SER A 20 -51.70 14.23 2.46
C SER A 20 -51.71 14.79 3.89
N VAL A 21 -50.95 15.86 4.14
CA VAL A 21 -51.14 16.72 5.30
C VAL A 21 -51.13 18.19 4.87
N THR A 22 -52.30 18.82 4.95
CA THR A 22 -52.46 20.25 4.76
C THR A 22 -51.75 21.02 5.88
N ALA A 23 -50.74 21.82 5.56
CA ALA A 23 -50.26 22.87 6.46
C ALA A 23 -49.72 24.08 5.67
N CYS A 24 -50.45 25.19 5.74
CA CYS A 24 -49.93 26.52 5.41
C CYS A 24 -48.94 26.96 6.50
N GLY A 25 -47.74 27.37 6.13
CA GLY A 25 -46.81 28.08 7.02
C GLY A 25 -45.40 28.08 6.46
N GLY A 26 -44.74 29.24 6.42
CA GLY A 26 -43.37 29.39 5.91
C GLY A 26 -42.42 28.39 6.57
N GLY A 27 -41.91 27.43 5.80
CA GLY A 27 -41.10 26.32 6.27
C GLY A 27 -39.62 26.65 6.24
N LYS A 28 -38.92 26.33 7.33
CA LYS A 28 -37.47 26.13 7.32
C LYS A 28 -37.16 24.89 6.48
N THR A 29 -36.03 24.87 5.79
CA THR A 29 -35.50 23.65 5.14
C THR A 29 -35.45 22.51 6.18
N PRO A 30 -36.00 21.31 5.89
CA PRO A 30 -35.92 20.17 6.79
C PRO A 30 -34.46 19.73 6.99
N ASP A 31 -34.17 19.13 8.15
CA ASP A 31 -32.83 18.59 8.44
C ASP A 31 -32.39 17.61 7.34
N ALA A 32 -31.11 17.62 6.98
CA ALA A 32 -30.55 16.76 5.93
C ALA A 32 -30.89 15.26 6.15
N PRO A 33 -31.03 14.46 5.08
CA PRO A 33 -31.24 13.01 5.19
C PRO A 33 -30.15 12.37 6.06
N SER A 34 -30.54 11.47 6.95
CA SER A 34 -29.57 10.72 7.76
C SER A 34 -28.95 9.58 6.97
N ASP A 35 -27.78 9.08 7.38
CA ASP A 35 -27.16 7.88 6.81
C ASP A 35 -28.12 6.66 6.81
N ALA A 36 -29.03 6.58 7.79
CA ALA A 36 -30.04 5.54 7.83
C ALA A 36 -31.09 5.70 6.71
N ASP A 37 -31.46 6.94 6.37
CA ASP A 37 -32.35 7.24 5.26
C ASP A 37 -31.66 6.93 3.92
N LEU A 38 -30.41 7.37 3.75
CA LEU A 38 -29.61 7.09 2.56
C LEU A 38 -29.42 5.57 2.35
N LYS A 39 -29.04 4.84 3.41
CA LYS A 39 -28.86 3.38 3.37
C LYS A 39 -30.15 2.65 3.02
N LYS A 40 -31.28 3.11 3.55
CA LYS A 40 -32.59 2.54 3.24
C LYS A 40 -32.93 2.74 1.77
N ASP A 41 -32.73 3.94 1.24
CA ASP A 41 -33.01 4.26 -0.15
C ASP A 41 -32.09 3.49 -1.12
N VAL A 42 -30.81 3.32 -0.77
CA VAL A 42 -29.89 2.45 -1.54
C VAL A 42 -30.30 0.97 -1.46
N GLN A 43 -30.73 0.47 -0.29
CA GLN A 43 -31.23 -0.91 -0.17
C GLN A 43 -32.50 -1.12 -1.00
N GLU A 44 -33.42 -0.16 -1.03
CA GLU A 44 -34.61 -0.20 -1.89
C GLU A 44 -34.20 -0.23 -3.37
N TYR A 45 -33.28 0.63 -3.80
CA TYR A 45 -32.75 0.61 -5.17
C TYR A 45 -32.07 -0.73 -5.52
N ILE A 46 -31.23 -1.27 -4.65
CA ILE A 46 -30.59 -2.58 -4.87
C ILE A 46 -31.67 -3.64 -5.05
N THR A 47 -32.67 -3.68 -4.18
CA THR A 47 -33.74 -4.67 -4.20
C THR A 47 -34.59 -4.57 -5.47
N GLU A 48 -34.91 -3.35 -5.92
CA GLU A 48 -35.82 -3.13 -7.05
C GLU A 48 -35.12 -3.20 -8.42
N VAL A 49 -33.86 -2.75 -8.50
CA VAL A 49 -33.17 -2.48 -9.76
C VAL A 49 -31.97 -3.40 -10.00
N VAL A 50 -31.26 -3.77 -8.93
CA VAL A 50 -29.99 -4.51 -9.05
C VAL A 50 -30.20 -6.00 -8.85
N ASP A 51 -30.62 -6.41 -7.64
CA ASP A 51 -30.85 -7.78 -7.23
C ASP A 51 -31.79 -7.84 -6.01
N GLU A 52 -32.97 -8.45 -6.19
CA GLU A 52 -34.02 -8.56 -5.16
C GLU A 52 -33.59 -9.34 -3.90
N SER A 53 -32.58 -10.20 -4.03
CA SER A 53 -32.10 -11.05 -2.94
C SER A 53 -30.92 -10.44 -2.19
N ALA A 54 -30.31 -9.39 -2.73
CA ALA A 54 -29.08 -8.85 -2.20
C ALA A 54 -29.30 -7.91 -1.02
N LYS A 55 -28.45 -8.04 0.00
CA LYS A 55 -28.51 -7.25 1.23
C LYS A 55 -27.23 -6.48 1.46
N ILE A 56 -27.37 -5.24 1.89
CA ILE A 56 -26.24 -4.38 2.28
C ILE A 56 -25.59 -4.95 3.54
N SER A 57 -24.31 -5.30 3.44
CA SER A 57 -23.46 -5.68 4.57
C SER A 57 -22.61 -4.52 5.08
N ASN A 58 -22.26 -3.56 4.22
CA ASN A 58 -21.53 -2.34 4.59
C ASN A 58 -22.05 -1.12 3.82
N PHE A 59 -22.11 0.04 4.47
CA PHE A 59 -22.59 1.29 3.89
C PHE A 59 -21.76 2.45 4.42
N ARG A 60 -21.17 3.23 3.52
CA ARG A 60 -20.35 4.40 3.82
C ARG A 60 -20.79 5.57 2.94
N VAL A 61 -20.93 6.76 3.51
CA VAL A 61 -21.10 8.01 2.76
C VAL A 61 -19.69 8.59 2.53
N GLU A 62 -19.29 8.78 1.27
CA GLU A 62 -18.00 9.38 0.90
C GLU A 62 -18.04 10.90 0.95
N ASP A 63 -19.10 11.45 0.39
CA ASP A 63 -19.32 12.88 0.27
C ASP A 63 -20.82 13.15 0.36
N SER A 64 -21.20 14.21 1.04
CA SER A 64 -22.58 14.67 1.03
C SER A 64 -22.67 16.17 1.32
N GLY A 65 -23.70 16.81 0.77
CA GLY A 65 -23.89 18.23 1.00
C GLY A 65 -25.20 18.77 0.46
N GLU A 66 -25.64 19.86 1.10
CA GLU A 66 -26.74 20.67 0.59
C GLU A 66 -26.26 21.48 -0.63
N GLY A 67 -26.91 21.25 -1.77
CA GLY A 67 -26.71 21.97 -3.00
C GLY A 67 -27.49 23.29 -3.06
N LYS A 68 -27.41 23.98 -4.20
CA LYS A 68 -28.25 25.16 -4.45
C LYS A 68 -29.69 24.71 -4.74
N ASN A 69 -30.67 25.49 -4.28
CA ASN A 69 -32.11 25.29 -4.51
C ASN A 69 -32.74 24.10 -3.75
N ASP A 70 -32.47 23.96 -2.46
CA ASP A 70 -33.11 22.93 -1.61
C ASP A 70 -32.89 21.50 -2.15
N THR A 71 -31.67 21.25 -2.62
CA THR A 71 -31.18 19.94 -3.08
C THR A 71 -30.18 19.37 -2.09
N TYR A 72 -30.12 18.05 -1.97
CA TYR A 72 -29.09 17.35 -1.19
C TYR A 72 -28.52 16.22 -2.04
N GLU A 73 -27.20 16.17 -2.16
CA GLU A 73 -26.49 15.13 -2.90
C GLU A 73 -25.66 14.30 -1.94
N ALA A 74 -25.61 12.99 -2.18
CA ALA A 74 -24.75 12.07 -1.44
C ALA A 74 -24.11 11.04 -2.37
N ASN A 75 -22.84 10.76 -2.14
CA ASN A 75 -22.11 9.68 -2.77
C ASN A 75 -21.80 8.62 -1.70
N CYS A 76 -22.07 7.35 -1.99
CA CYS A 76 -21.95 6.28 -1.02
C CYS A 76 -21.23 5.07 -1.60
N ILE A 77 -20.31 4.46 -0.85
CA ILE A 77 -19.75 3.15 -1.16
C ILE A 77 -20.51 2.09 -0.36
N VAL A 78 -21.01 1.08 -1.07
CA VAL A 78 -21.91 0.09 -0.50
C VAL A 78 -21.45 -1.32 -0.87
N THR A 79 -21.21 -2.13 0.16
CA THR A 79 -21.00 -3.57 0.01
C THR A 79 -22.33 -4.28 0.20
N TYR A 80 -22.74 -5.08 -0.78
CA TYR A 80 -23.96 -5.86 -0.71
C TYR A 80 -23.76 -7.22 -1.38
N ALA A 81 -24.48 -8.23 -0.91
CA ALA A 81 -24.30 -9.60 -1.39
C ALA A 81 -25.64 -10.32 -1.53
N ASN A 82 -25.73 -11.19 -2.53
CA ASN A 82 -26.72 -12.26 -2.62
C ASN A 82 -26.08 -13.60 -2.20
N ASP A 83 -26.83 -14.69 -2.30
CA ASP A 83 -26.36 -16.04 -1.91
C ASP A 83 -25.14 -16.55 -2.71
N THR A 84 -24.78 -15.89 -3.81
CA THR A 84 -23.78 -16.36 -4.79
C THR A 84 -22.69 -15.35 -5.14
N MET A 85 -22.89 -14.07 -4.91
CA MET A 85 -21.97 -12.99 -5.28
C MET A 85 -22.01 -11.85 -4.25
N GLN A 86 -20.84 -11.27 -4.00
CA GLN A 86 -20.67 -10.02 -3.27
C GLN A 86 -20.24 -8.93 -4.24
N TYR A 87 -20.78 -7.74 -4.02
CA TYR A 87 -20.55 -6.54 -4.80
C TYR A 87 -20.10 -5.41 -3.88
N VAL A 88 -19.18 -4.57 -4.35
CA VAL A 88 -18.90 -3.26 -3.74
C VAL A 88 -19.11 -2.21 -4.82
N ASP A 89 -20.13 -1.38 -4.68
CA ASP A 89 -20.47 -0.36 -5.67
C ASP A 89 -20.55 1.03 -5.05
N GLU A 90 -20.33 2.03 -5.89
CA GLU A 90 -20.57 3.44 -5.57
C GLU A 90 -21.96 3.87 -6.05
N PHE A 91 -22.70 4.55 -5.18
CA PHE A 91 -24.06 5.03 -5.41
C PHE A 91 -24.12 6.55 -5.27
N ASP A 92 -24.70 7.22 -6.26
CA ASP A 92 -25.03 8.64 -6.17
C ASP A 92 -26.53 8.82 -5.91
N LEU A 93 -26.86 9.58 -4.87
CA LEU A 93 -28.20 9.97 -4.49
C LEU A 93 -28.39 11.47 -4.66
N SER A 94 -29.56 11.87 -5.17
CA SER A 94 -30.00 13.27 -5.17
C SER A 94 -31.41 13.38 -4.60
N TYR A 95 -31.59 14.36 -3.71
CA TYR A 95 -32.83 14.65 -3.02
C TYR A 95 -33.29 16.08 -3.31
N GLU A 96 -34.60 16.29 -3.31
CA GLU A 96 -35.22 17.61 -3.38
C GLU A 96 -36.25 17.76 -2.25
N VAL A 97 -36.40 18.98 -1.73
CA VAL A 97 -37.47 19.28 -0.77
C VAL A 97 -38.82 19.40 -1.50
N LYS A 98 -39.76 18.50 -1.18
CA LYS A 98 -41.17 18.57 -1.60
C LYS A 98 -42.05 18.40 -0.36
N ASP A 99 -43.07 19.24 -0.23
CA ASP A 99 -44.01 19.23 0.90
C ASP A 99 -43.32 19.26 2.29
N ASN A 100 -42.26 20.06 2.43
CA ASN A 100 -41.42 20.18 3.65
C ASN A 100 -40.68 18.90 4.07
N ALA A 101 -40.42 17.96 3.15
CA ALA A 101 -39.59 16.78 3.40
C ALA A 101 -38.61 16.52 2.25
N TRP A 102 -37.46 15.90 2.56
CA TRP A 102 -36.54 15.41 1.54
C TRP A 102 -37.17 14.23 0.80
N ASN A 103 -37.16 14.30 -0.53
CA ASN A 103 -37.66 13.25 -1.40
C ASN A 103 -36.54 12.83 -2.34
N LEU A 104 -36.26 11.53 -2.39
CA LEU A 104 -35.29 10.96 -3.33
C LEU A 104 -35.75 11.20 -4.76
N GLU A 105 -34.95 11.94 -5.52
CA GLU A 105 -35.20 12.22 -6.93
C GLU A 105 -34.45 11.22 -7.82
N LYS A 106 -33.23 10.85 -7.42
CA LYS A 106 -32.36 9.96 -8.17
C LYS A 106 -31.52 9.12 -7.24
N CYS A 107 -31.44 7.83 -7.53
CA CYS A 107 -30.39 6.94 -7.05
C CYS A 107 -29.79 6.25 -8.28
N LYS A 108 -28.47 6.28 -8.44
CA LYS A 108 -27.77 5.56 -9.52
C LYS A 108 -26.52 4.85 -9.00
N VAL A 109 -26.30 3.65 -9.52
CA VAL A 109 -25.00 2.96 -9.38
C VAL A 109 -24.01 3.52 -10.41
N ASN A 110 -22.78 3.81 -9.98
CA ASN A 110 -21.68 4.18 -10.86
C ASN A 110 -21.16 2.92 -11.58
N SER A 111 -21.57 2.75 -12.84
CA SER A 111 -21.35 1.50 -13.60
C SER A 111 -19.88 1.17 -13.83
N ASP A 112 -19.02 2.19 -13.92
CA ASP A 112 -17.59 2.01 -14.20
C ASP A 112 -16.84 1.46 -12.98
N TYR A 113 -17.37 1.69 -11.78
CA TYR A 113 -16.90 1.11 -10.53
C TYR A 113 -17.42 -0.33 -10.37
N ALA A 114 -18.70 -0.54 -10.68
CA ALA A 114 -19.37 -1.84 -10.51
C ALA A 114 -18.81 -2.97 -11.38
N GLU A 115 -18.32 -2.67 -12.59
CA GLU A 115 -17.71 -3.69 -13.47
C GLU A 115 -16.36 -4.21 -12.95
N LYS A 116 -15.70 -3.50 -12.01
CA LYS A 116 -14.41 -3.90 -11.44
C LYS A 116 -14.51 -4.71 -10.15
N SER A 117 -15.70 -4.79 -9.53
CA SER A 117 -15.83 -5.05 -8.09
C SER A 117 -16.70 -6.26 -7.70
N SER A 118 -17.10 -7.10 -8.66
CA SER A 118 -17.92 -8.28 -8.37
C SER A 118 -17.08 -9.53 -8.09
N GLN A 119 -17.27 -10.18 -6.95
CA GLN A 119 -16.62 -11.44 -6.59
C GLN A 119 -17.65 -12.55 -6.32
N ALA A 120 -17.33 -13.79 -6.71
CA ALA A 120 -18.18 -14.94 -6.42
C ALA A 120 -18.08 -15.32 -4.94
N VAL A 121 -19.21 -15.52 -4.28
CA VAL A 121 -19.28 -16.14 -2.95
C VAL A 121 -18.88 -17.60 -3.14
N GLY A 122 -17.82 -18.03 -2.44
CA GLY A 122 -17.04 -19.24 -2.72
C GLY A 122 -17.83 -20.45 -3.25
N ALA A 123 -17.43 -20.94 -4.42
CA ALA A 123 -17.85 -22.23 -4.94
C ALA A 123 -16.98 -23.34 -4.34
N ASP A 124 -17.32 -23.80 -3.14
CA ASP A 124 -16.87 -25.11 -2.67
C ASP A 124 -17.99 -26.13 -2.94
N THR A 125 -17.88 -26.87 -4.04
CA THR A 125 -18.58 -28.16 -4.22
C THR A 125 -17.74 -29.14 -5.05
N SER A 126 -17.16 -30.11 -4.33
CA SER A 126 -16.96 -31.51 -4.72
C SER A 126 -16.15 -31.86 -5.97
N ASN A 127 -14.94 -32.37 -5.76
CA ASN A 127 -14.63 -33.78 -6.06
C ASN A 127 -13.28 -34.20 -5.44
N ALA A 128 -13.34 -34.77 -4.23
CA ALA A 128 -12.24 -35.56 -3.68
C ALA A 128 -12.57 -37.03 -3.89
N GLN A 129 -11.84 -37.68 -4.79
CA GLN A 129 -11.76 -39.13 -4.83
C GLN A 129 -10.77 -39.55 -3.72
N THR A 130 -11.30 -40.35 -2.81
CA THR A 130 -10.64 -41.03 -1.71
C THR A 130 -9.29 -41.65 -2.07
N ASP A 131 -8.26 -41.35 -1.28
CA ASP A 131 -7.57 -42.42 -0.56
C ASP A 131 -7.05 -41.94 0.80
N SER A 132 -7.26 -42.79 1.79
CA SER A 132 -7.00 -42.56 3.20
C SER A 132 -5.53 -42.77 3.57
N SER A 133 -4.97 -41.91 4.43
CA SER A 133 -4.60 -42.30 5.80
C SER A 133 -3.84 -41.20 6.53
N GLU A 134 -4.08 -41.15 7.84
CA GLU A 134 -3.38 -40.39 8.89
C GLU A 134 -3.85 -38.96 9.14
N ALA A 135 -4.95 -38.92 9.91
CA ALA A 135 -5.30 -37.82 10.77
C ALA A 135 -4.18 -37.59 11.80
N ALA A 136 -3.40 -36.52 11.58
CA ALA A 136 -2.83 -35.75 12.66
C ALA A 136 -3.78 -34.56 12.91
N GLU A 137 -4.37 -34.50 14.10
CA GLU A 137 -5.10 -33.32 14.57
C GLU A 137 -4.19 -32.11 14.49
N ALA A 138 -4.35 -31.29 13.46
CA ALA A 138 -3.88 -29.92 13.44
C ALA A 138 -4.97 -29.04 14.07
N THR A 139 -5.06 -29.06 15.39
CA THR A 139 -5.47 -27.85 16.12
C THR A 139 -4.33 -26.86 15.99
N THR A 140 -4.29 -26.11 14.88
CA THR A 140 -3.42 -24.94 14.74
C THR A 140 -4.05 -23.81 15.56
N GLU A 141 -3.56 -23.75 16.78
CA GLU A 141 -3.52 -22.61 17.68
C GLU A 141 -3.41 -21.29 16.87
N ALA A 142 -4.53 -20.56 16.76
CA ALA A 142 -4.51 -19.14 16.46
C ALA A 142 -3.66 -18.50 17.56
N ALA A 143 -2.42 -18.14 17.23
CA ALA A 143 -1.43 -17.63 18.18
C ALA A 143 -2.03 -16.46 18.97
N ALA A 144 -2.00 -16.62 20.31
CA ALA A 144 -2.66 -15.75 21.27
C ALA A 144 -2.22 -14.28 21.14
N ALA A 145 -3.03 -13.47 20.49
CA ALA A 145 -2.85 -12.02 20.37
C ALA A 145 -3.21 -11.24 21.64
N THR A 146 -3.84 -11.88 22.62
CA THR A 146 -4.30 -11.25 23.86
C THR A 146 -3.31 -11.53 24.99
N ALA A 147 -2.51 -10.53 25.35
CA ALA A 147 -1.80 -10.57 26.63
C ALA A 147 -2.85 -10.56 27.76
N THR A 148 -2.64 -11.35 28.81
CA THR A 148 -3.60 -11.42 29.92
C THR A 148 -3.63 -10.14 30.77
N GLN A 149 -2.58 -9.33 30.69
CA GLN A 149 -2.42 -8.08 31.43
C GLN A 149 -1.46 -7.14 30.71
N LEU A 150 -1.64 -5.83 30.93
CA LEU A 150 -0.73 -4.80 30.43
C LEU A 150 0.62 -4.91 31.16
N SER A 151 1.72 -4.94 30.42
CA SER A 151 3.07 -4.99 31.01
C SER A 151 3.47 -3.66 31.64
N ASP A 152 4.42 -3.68 32.58
CA ASP A 152 5.09 -2.49 33.11
C ASP A 152 6.32 -2.07 32.27
N LYS A 153 6.65 -2.82 31.21
CA LYS A 153 7.82 -2.63 30.36
C LYS A 153 7.43 -2.23 28.93
N LEU A 154 8.14 -1.27 28.35
CA LEU A 154 7.93 -0.85 26.96
C LEU A 154 8.40 -1.91 25.97
N GLU A 155 9.42 -2.68 26.33
CA GLU A 155 10.04 -3.71 25.49
C GLU A 155 9.14 -4.94 25.28
N ASP A 156 8.03 -5.03 26.03
CA ASP A 156 7.04 -6.10 25.84
C ASP A 156 5.99 -5.71 24.78
N TYR A 157 5.96 -4.45 24.34
CA TYR A 157 5.07 -3.90 23.30
C TYR A 157 3.59 -4.23 23.50
N THR A 158 3.16 -4.28 24.76
CA THR A 158 1.75 -4.47 25.13
C THR A 158 1.02 -3.14 25.24
N PHE A 159 -0.25 -3.12 24.85
CA PHE A 159 -1.11 -1.96 24.99
C PHE A 159 -2.55 -2.36 25.31
N LEU A 160 -3.28 -1.47 25.98
CA LEU A 160 -4.71 -1.58 26.18
C LEU A 160 -5.41 -0.73 25.13
N LEU A 161 -6.40 -1.32 24.45
CA LEU A 161 -7.27 -0.65 23.49
C LEU A 161 -8.72 -1.07 23.76
N GLU A 162 -9.58 -0.11 24.12
CA GLU A 162 -11.00 -0.32 24.40
C GLU A 162 -11.27 -1.47 25.39
N GLY A 163 -10.44 -1.56 26.44
CA GLY A 163 -10.57 -2.54 27.53
C GLY A 163 -9.93 -3.92 27.26
N ASP A 164 -9.47 -4.19 26.04
CA ASP A 164 -8.71 -5.40 25.70
C ASP A 164 -7.20 -5.10 25.69
N VAL A 165 -6.37 -6.07 26.08
CA VAL A 165 -4.90 -5.94 26.04
C VAL A 165 -4.33 -6.76 24.90
N TYR A 166 -3.46 -6.13 24.11
CA TYR A 166 -2.81 -6.69 22.93
C TYR A 166 -1.29 -6.66 23.08
N GLN A 167 -0.58 -7.46 22.29
CA GLN A 167 0.88 -7.46 22.19
C GLN A 167 1.32 -7.46 20.74
N LEU A 168 2.21 -6.54 20.34
CA LEU A 168 2.74 -6.51 18.97
C LEU A 168 3.92 -7.49 18.75
N PRO A 169 4.06 -8.03 17.53
CA PRO A 169 3.06 -8.04 16.46
C PRO A 169 1.98 -9.11 16.69
N PHE A 170 0.81 -8.94 16.11
CA PHE A 170 -0.28 -9.93 16.16
C PHE A 170 -1.16 -9.87 14.91
N ALA A 171 -1.93 -10.92 14.62
CA ALA A 171 -2.73 -11.00 13.39
C ALA A 171 -3.77 -9.86 13.27
N TYR A 172 -3.90 -9.26 12.08
CA TYR A 172 -4.92 -8.24 11.78
C TYR A 172 -6.34 -8.73 12.07
N SER A 173 -6.61 -10.01 11.78
CA SER A 173 -7.90 -10.66 12.02
C SER A 173 -8.42 -10.49 13.45
N VAL A 174 -7.54 -10.33 14.44
CA VAL A 174 -7.91 -10.13 15.84
C VAL A 174 -8.63 -8.78 16.04
N LEU A 175 -8.16 -7.71 15.41
CA LEU A 175 -8.86 -6.41 15.45
C LEU A 175 -10.12 -6.46 14.59
N ALA A 176 -10.09 -7.17 13.46
CA ALA A 176 -11.26 -7.36 12.61
C ALA A 176 -12.38 -8.10 13.36
N ASP A 177 -12.09 -9.14 14.12
CA ASP A 177 -13.07 -9.86 14.95
C ASP A 177 -13.67 -8.97 16.05
N LYS A 178 -12.91 -7.97 16.51
CA LYS A 178 -13.33 -6.98 17.50
C LYS A 178 -14.10 -5.78 16.91
N GLY A 179 -14.35 -5.79 15.59
CA GLY A 179 -15.16 -4.80 14.90
C GLY A 179 -14.39 -3.63 14.29
N TRP A 180 -13.06 -3.62 14.36
CA TRP A 180 -12.24 -2.63 13.65
C TRP A 180 -12.21 -2.94 12.16
N ARG A 181 -12.45 -1.95 11.30
CA ARG A 181 -12.49 -2.12 9.84
C ARG A 181 -11.60 -1.09 9.16
N ILE A 182 -11.06 -1.45 8.00
CA ILE A 182 -10.25 -0.54 7.17
C ILE A 182 -11.09 0.68 6.79
N TYR A 183 -10.56 1.86 7.07
CA TYR A 183 -11.17 3.16 6.76
C TYR A 183 -10.42 3.90 5.64
N SER A 184 -9.13 3.60 5.44
CA SER A 184 -8.33 4.19 4.36
C SER A 184 -8.86 3.81 2.99
N SER A 185 -9.02 4.81 2.12
CA SER A 185 -9.40 4.57 0.72
C SER A 185 -8.31 3.80 -0.03
N GLY A 186 -8.72 2.89 -0.91
CA GLY A 186 -7.81 2.07 -1.71
C GLY A 186 -7.25 0.82 -1.03
N TYR A 187 -7.60 0.56 0.23
CA TYR A 187 -7.22 -0.63 0.98
C TYR A 187 -8.43 -1.50 1.31
N TYR A 188 -8.26 -2.81 1.14
CA TYR A 188 -9.28 -3.83 1.35
C TYR A 188 -8.64 -5.08 1.95
N ASP A 189 -9.45 -5.99 2.47
CA ASP A 189 -8.97 -7.24 3.07
C ASP A 189 -8.12 -8.09 2.09
N ASP A 190 -8.41 -8.01 0.79
CA ASP A 190 -7.70 -8.73 -0.28
C ASP A 190 -6.55 -7.92 -0.91
N THR A 191 -6.26 -6.71 -0.41
CA THR A 191 -5.10 -5.92 -0.85
C THR A 191 -3.82 -6.74 -0.70
N LYS A 192 -3.03 -6.82 -1.77
CA LYS A 192 -1.77 -7.57 -1.78
C LYS A 192 -0.64 -6.76 -1.12
N ILE A 193 -0.06 -7.31 -0.07
CA ILE A 193 1.08 -6.74 0.65
C ILE A 193 2.33 -7.54 0.28
N SER A 194 3.30 -6.85 -0.32
CA SER A 194 4.57 -7.44 -0.77
C SER A 194 5.35 -8.06 0.38
N GLY A 195 6.26 -8.98 0.07
CA GLY A 195 7.12 -9.60 1.09
C GLY A 195 8.05 -8.60 1.76
N SER A 196 8.32 -8.80 3.04
CA SER A 196 9.18 -7.92 3.85
C SER A 196 8.81 -6.44 3.73
N SER A 197 7.50 -6.16 3.76
CA SER A 197 6.94 -4.82 3.61
C SER A 197 5.75 -4.60 4.54
N TYR A 198 5.27 -3.36 4.59
CA TYR A 198 4.11 -2.98 5.37
C TYR A 198 3.37 -1.85 4.67
N GLU A 199 2.08 -1.72 4.98
CA GLU A 199 1.25 -0.58 4.58
C GLU A 199 0.64 0.06 5.82
N SER A 200 0.60 1.39 5.85
CA SER A 200 -0.04 2.15 6.92
C SER A 200 -1.49 2.45 6.55
N VAL A 201 -2.42 2.03 7.41
CA VAL A 201 -3.86 2.20 7.20
C VAL A 201 -4.54 2.70 8.46
N THR A 202 -5.64 3.41 8.29
CA THR A 202 -6.55 3.79 9.37
C THR A 202 -7.59 2.70 9.54
N LEU A 203 -7.81 2.25 10.79
CA LEU A 203 -8.94 1.42 11.15
C LEU A 203 -9.97 2.24 11.91
N GLN A 204 -11.26 1.92 11.72
CA GLN A 204 -12.37 2.57 12.41
C GLN A 204 -13.29 1.56 13.11
N LYS A 205 -13.80 1.95 14.28
CA LYS A 205 -14.86 1.27 15.02
C LYS A 205 -15.64 2.29 15.84
N ASP A 206 -16.98 2.29 15.76
CA ASP A 206 -17.85 3.18 16.54
C ASP A 206 -17.42 4.66 16.48
N GLU A 207 -17.18 5.17 15.27
CA GLU A 207 -16.62 6.50 14.96
C GLU A 207 -15.18 6.75 15.42
N LYS A 208 -14.60 5.84 16.21
CA LYS A 208 -13.23 5.92 16.71
C LYS A 208 -12.22 5.41 15.70
N THR A 209 -11.08 6.08 15.60
CA THR A 209 -10.04 5.76 14.63
C THR A 209 -8.71 5.45 15.30
N ILE A 210 -7.97 4.51 14.72
CA ILE A 210 -6.57 4.22 15.02
C ILE A 210 -5.78 4.15 13.72
N GLU A 211 -4.51 4.54 13.77
CA GLU A 211 -3.58 4.29 12.68
C GLU A 211 -2.78 3.03 13.00
N VAL A 212 -2.60 2.16 12.03
CA VAL A 212 -1.83 0.91 12.19
C VAL A 212 -0.92 0.70 10.98
N SER A 213 0.22 0.06 11.21
CA SER A 213 1.00 -0.53 10.12
C SER A 213 0.72 -2.03 10.04
N ILE A 214 0.16 -2.46 8.92
CA ILE A 214 -0.08 -3.87 8.60
C ILE A 214 1.16 -4.42 7.91
N ILE A 215 1.84 -5.33 8.58
CA ILE A 215 3.14 -5.87 8.19
C ILE A 215 3.03 -7.29 7.63
N ASN A 216 3.67 -7.48 6.48
CA ASN A 216 4.03 -8.79 5.96
C ASN A 216 5.54 -8.99 6.13
N ALA A 217 5.93 -9.60 7.26
CA ALA A 217 7.32 -9.90 7.53
C ALA A 217 7.83 -11.15 6.80
N SER A 218 6.94 -11.94 6.18
CA SER A 218 7.30 -13.06 5.32
C SER A 218 7.82 -12.57 3.96
N GLY A 219 8.48 -13.44 3.19
CA GLY A 219 8.98 -13.04 1.87
C GLY A 219 7.98 -13.19 0.73
N ASN A 220 6.89 -13.92 0.93
CA ASN A 220 5.83 -14.10 -0.07
C ASN A 220 4.74 -13.04 0.10
N THR A 221 4.06 -12.70 -0.98
CA THR A 221 2.95 -11.74 -0.95
C THR A 221 1.79 -12.36 -0.17
N LYS A 222 1.19 -11.56 0.72
CA LYS A 222 0.01 -11.93 1.49
C LYS A 222 -1.13 -10.98 1.17
N GLU A 223 -2.35 -11.43 1.37
CA GLU A 223 -3.48 -10.51 1.48
C GLU A 223 -3.39 -9.79 2.82
N LEU A 224 -3.84 -8.53 2.86
CA LEU A 224 -3.82 -7.68 4.03
C LEU A 224 -4.48 -8.38 5.24
N LYS A 225 -5.59 -9.07 5.01
CA LYS A 225 -6.32 -9.81 6.06
C LYS A 225 -5.49 -10.91 6.73
N ASP A 226 -4.49 -11.44 6.04
CA ASP A 226 -3.59 -12.52 6.48
C ASP A 226 -2.27 -11.99 7.05
N CYS A 227 -2.12 -10.67 7.16
CA CYS A 227 -0.95 -9.99 7.71
C CYS A 227 -1.10 -9.70 9.21
N ASN A 228 0.00 -9.25 9.82
CA ASN A 228 0.03 -8.85 11.23
C ASN A 228 -0.10 -7.33 11.37
N ILE A 229 -0.66 -6.86 12.49
CA ILE A 229 -0.43 -5.51 13.00
C ILE A 229 0.98 -5.46 13.60
N GLY A 230 1.84 -4.61 13.04
CA GLY A 230 3.19 -4.36 13.53
C GLY A 230 3.35 -3.03 14.26
N GLU A 231 2.38 -2.12 14.10
CA GLU A 231 2.39 -0.79 14.72
C GLU A 231 0.97 -0.34 14.99
N ILE A 232 0.80 0.45 16.04
CA ILE A 232 -0.44 1.18 16.34
C ILE A 232 -0.10 2.59 16.81
N GLN A 233 -0.85 3.58 16.34
CA GLN A 233 -0.76 4.96 16.74
C GLN A 233 -2.15 5.53 17.07
N VAL A 234 -2.23 6.25 18.18
CA VAL A 234 -3.45 6.92 18.65
C VAL A 234 -3.15 8.38 18.93
N HIS A 235 -3.93 9.28 18.31
CA HIS A 235 -3.85 10.73 18.50
C HIS A 235 -4.88 11.22 19.53
N GLY A 236 -4.50 12.25 20.31
CA GLY A 236 -5.31 12.83 21.38
C GLY A 236 -6.34 13.85 20.89
N ASN A 237 -6.24 14.30 19.64
CA ASN A 237 -7.07 15.37 19.08
C ASN A 237 -8.50 14.98 18.68
N ASN A 238 -8.87 13.70 18.74
CA ASN A 238 -10.16 13.26 18.25
C ASN A 238 -11.18 13.14 19.40
N LYS A 239 -12.36 13.77 19.28
CA LYS A 239 -13.51 13.45 20.14
C LYS A 239 -13.90 11.96 20.05
N SER A 240 -13.39 11.28 19.02
CA SER A 240 -13.49 9.86 18.76
C SER A 240 -12.18 9.10 19.03
N ALA A 241 -11.29 9.57 19.91
CA ALA A 241 -10.12 8.77 20.29
C ALA A 241 -10.56 7.55 21.13
N PRO A 242 -10.04 6.34 20.85
CA PRO A 242 -10.33 5.20 21.70
C PRO A 242 -9.63 5.30 23.06
N GLU A 243 -10.13 4.54 24.03
CA GLU A 243 -9.40 4.27 25.26
C GLU A 243 -8.10 3.55 24.90
N PHE A 244 -6.98 4.22 25.16
CA PHE A 244 -5.65 3.70 24.86
C PHE A 244 -4.70 3.94 26.03
N SER A 245 -3.94 2.91 26.40
CA SER A 245 -2.85 3.06 27.37
C SER A 245 -1.74 2.04 27.16
N ILE A 246 -0.54 2.41 27.56
CA ILE A 246 0.65 1.58 27.47
C ILE A 246 1.19 1.26 28.87
N ALA A 247 2.39 0.67 28.91
CA ALA A 247 3.04 0.29 30.16
C ALA A 247 2.96 1.35 31.27
N LYS A 248 2.82 0.89 32.51
CA LYS A 248 2.62 1.76 33.70
C LYS A 248 1.40 2.68 33.62
N GLY A 249 0.46 2.41 32.71
CA GLY A 249 -0.79 3.15 32.55
C GLY A 249 -0.61 4.53 31.94
N ILE A 250 0.48 4.77 31.19
CA ILE A 250 0.66 6.00 30.42
C ILE A 250 -0.39 6.07 29.31
N LYS A 251 -1.06 7.23 29.18
CA LYS A 251 -2.15 7.50 28.25
C LYS A 251 -1.80 8.65 27.32
N VAL A 252 -2.49 8.72 26.19
CA VAL A 252 -2.41 9.87 25.29
C VAL A 252 -2.79 11.14 26.07
N GLY A 253 -1.98 12.19 25.95
CA GLY A 253 -2.13 13.45 26.70
C GLY A 253 -1.38 13.50 28.04
N ASP A 254 -0.75 12.41 28.48
CA ASP A 254 0.16 12.47 29.62
C ASP A 254 1.40 13.33 29.30
N LYS A 255 1.76 14.20 30.24
CA LYS A 255 2.86 15.15 30.07
C LYS A 255 4.23 14.48 30.19
N GLU A 256 5.22 15.11 29.55
CA GLU A 256 6.60 14.64 29.47
C GLU A 256 7.20 14.22 30.82
N ASP A 257 7.00 15.02 31.87
CA ASP A 257 7.52 14.71 33.22
C ASP A 257 6.98 13.38 33.75
N LYS A 258 5.68 13.10 33.54
CA LYS A 258 5.05 11.84 33.94
C LYS A 258 5.60 10.67 33.14
N VAL A 259 5.81 10.86 31.84
CA VAL A 259 6.38 9.84 30.95
C VAL A 259 7.81 9.50 31.37
N LYS A 260 8.63 10.51 31.67
CA LYS A 260 10.01 10.32 32.14
C LYS A 260 10.08 9.73 33.55
N GLU A 261 9.14 10.06 34.44
CA GLU A 261 9.03 9.40 35.74
C GLU A 261 8.71 7.91 35.56
N ALA A 262 7.84 7.58 34.60
CA ALA A 262 7.49 6.20 34.29
C ALA A 262 8.65 5.42 33.65
N PHE A 263 9.31 5.93 32.63
CA PHE A 263 10.23 5.13 31.81
C PHE A 263 11.71 5.53 31.92
N GLY A 264 12.02 6.62 32.63
CA GLY A 264 13.37 7.18 32.69
C GLY A 264 13.67 8.03 31.47
N SER A 265 14.96 8.12 31.11
CA SER A 265 15.39 8.93 29.98
C SER A 265 15.09 8.23 28.64
N PRO A 266 14.48 8.93 27.67
CA PRO A 266 14.29 8.38 26.32
C PRO A 266 15.62 8.19 25.59
N THR A 267 15.63 7.30 24.59
CA THR A 267 16.76 7.11 23.68
C THR A 267 17.08 8.41 22.91
N ASN A 268 16.02 9.12 22.49
CA ASN A 268 16.13 10.40 21.80
C ASN A 268 14.92 11.29 22.13
N VAL A 269 15.11 12.61 22.06
CA VAL A 269 14.05 13.62 22.14
C VAL A 269 14.07 14.47 20.87
N GLY A 270 13.02 14.39 20.07
CA GLY A 270 12.74 15.33 18.99
C GLY A 270 12.08 16.58 19.56
N ASN A 271 12.77 17.72 19.52
CA ASN A 271 12.21 18.98 20.00
C ASN A 271 11.57 19.71 18.82
N HIS A 272 10.24 19.76 18.78
CA HIS A 272 9.49 20.54 17.79
C HIS A 272 8.93 21.80 18.45
N ASP A 273 8.52 22.78 17.65
CA ASP A 273 8.04 24.07 18.18
C ASP A 273 6.80 23.88 19.07
N ASP A 274 5.88 22.99 18.66
CA ASP A 274 4.58 22.79 19.31
C ASP A 274 4.51 21.56 20.23
N TYR A 275 5.43 20.60 20.09
CA TYR A 275 5.44 19.37 20.90
C TYR A 275 6.86 18.82 21.09
N ASP A 276 7.04 17.98 22.11
CA ASP A 276 8.23 17.16 22.28
C ASP A 276 7.92 15.70 21.94
N LEU A 277 8.78 15.07 21.14
CA LEU A 277 8.67 13.67 20.73
C LEU A 277 9.68 12.83 21.50
N LEU A 278 9.19 12.06 22.47
CA LEU A 278 9.99 11.16 23.28
C LEU A 278 10.07 9.78 22.60
N CYS A 279 11.29 9.34 22.26
CA CYS A 279 11.51 8.07 21.58
C CYS A 279 12.21 7.07 22.52
N TYR A 280 11.61 5.90 22.71
CA TYR A 280 12.18 4.76 23.43
C TYR A 280 12.36 3.58 22.46
N GLY A 281 13.49 2.88 22.55
CA GLY A 281 13.86 1.80 21.61
C GLY A 281 14.60 2.30 20.37
N GLU A 282 14.82 1.39 19.41
CA GLU A 282 15.62 1.62 18.19
C GLU A 282 15.01 0.87 16.99
N ASP A 283 15.31 1.34 15.78
CA ASP A 283 15.00 0.69 14.49
C ASP A 283 13.54 0.23 14.29
N ASN A 284 13.34 -1.09 14.40
CA ASN A 284 12.10 -1.79 14.09
C ASN A 284 11.22 -1.99 15.32
N SER A 285 11.67 -1.58 16.50
CA SER A 285 10.93 -1.75 17.73
C SER A 285 11.06 -0.50 18.61
N THR A 286 10.04 0.35 18.55
CA THR A 286 10.06 1.69 19.17
C THR A 286 8.73 2.02 19.83
N THR A 287 8.78 2.81 20.90
CA THR A 287 7.62 3.54 21.42
C THR A 287 7.90 5.03 21.30
N ARG A 288 7.00 5.77 20.65
CA ARG A 288 7.09 7.23 20.54
C ARG A 288 5.90 7.88 21.21
N ILE A 289 6.16 8.92 21.97
CA ILE A 289 5.14 9.67 22.70
C ILE A 289 5.34 11.13 22.36
N ALA A 290 4.38 11.72 21.66
CA ALA A 290 4.33 13.15 21.43
C ALA A 290 3.59 13.80 22.60
N CYS A 291 4.22 14.79 23.22
CA CYS A 291 3.65 15.59 24.31
C CYS A 291 3.49 17.04 23.83
N ASP A 292 2.25 17.49 23.72
CA ASP A 292 1.92 18.86 23.31
C ASP A 292 2.36 19.89 24.36
N LYS A 293 2.97 20.99 23.90
CA LYS A 293 3.44 22.11 24.74
C LYS A 293 2.35 23.14 25.00
N ASN A 294 1.36 23.27 24.12
CA ASN A 294 0.34 24.32 24.13
C ASN A 294 -1.07 23.73 24.27
N GLU A 295 -1.64 23.78 25.47
CA GLU A 295 -3.01 23.31 25.72
C GLU A 295 -4.12 24.27 25.22
N GLU A 296 -3.74 25.44 24.68
CA GLU A 296 -4.66 26.52 24.28
C GLU A 296 -4.91 26.61 22.76
N ASP A 297 -4.14 25.87 21.94
CA ASP A 297 -4.31 25.87 20.49
C ASP A 297 -5.38 24.86 20.05
N ASP A 298 -6.06 25.14 18.93
CA ASP A 298 -7.09 24.25 18.35
C ASP A 298 -6.51 22.91 17.84
N TYR A 299 -5.18 22.77 17.81
CA TYR A 299 -4.47 21.57 17.36
C TYR A 299 -3.82 20.87 18.56
N ASN A 300 -4.18 19.61 18.79
CA ASN A 300 -3.55 18.75 19.78
C ASN A 300 -2.61 17.75 19.07
N TYR A 301 -1.32 17.81 19.40
CA TYR A 301 -0.26 16.95 18.87
C TYR A 301 0.01 15.70 19.73
N ASP A 302 -0.65 15.57 20.88
CA ASP A 302 -0.51 14.41 21.75
C ASP A 302 -0.78 13.12 20.97
N SER A 303 0.16 12.18 21.04
CA SER A 303 -0.02 10.86 20.46
C SER A 303 0.88 9.83 21.13
N ILE A 304 0.46 8.57 21.05
CA ILE A 304 1.30 7.43 21.40
C ILE A 304 1.34 6.50 20.19
N GLU A 305 2.55 6.16 19.77
CA GLU A 305 2.88 5.18 18.74
C GLU A 305 3.66 4.03 19.38
N ILE A 306 3.26 2.79 19.12
CA ILE A 306 4.01 1.59 19.49
C ILE A 306 4.25 0.80 18.23
N LYS A 307 5.51 0.46 17.97
CA LYS A 307 5.97 -0.28 16.81
C LYS A 307 6.80 -1.48 17.25
N ASN A 308 6.51 -2.65 16.67
CA ASN A 308 7.34 -3.84 16.76
C ASN A 308 7.25 -4.66 15.46
N PHE A 309 8.18 -4.45 14.54
CA PHE A 309 8.27 -5.13 13.24
C PHE A 309 9.13 -6.42 13.29
N VAL A 310 9.29 -7.01 14.46
CA VAL A 310 10.02 -8.28 14.61
C VAL A 310 9.20 -9.42 13.99
N ALA A 311 9.75 -10.09 12.99
CA ALA A 311 9.11 -11.23 12.33
C ALA A 311 8.73 -12.34 13.33
N THR A 312 7.52 -12.87 13.20
CA THR A 312 7.07 -14.02 14.00
C THR A 312 7.81 -15.30 13.58
N GLU A 313 7.73 -16.35 14.40
CA GLU A 313 8.29 -17.67 14.01
C GLU A 313 7.63 -18.25 12.75
N GLU A 314 6.40 -17.85 12.45
CA GLU A 314 5.73 -18.27 11.21
C GLU A 314 6.24 -17.49 10.00
N ASP A 315 6.45 -16.17 10.13
CA ASP A 315 6.99 -15.35 9.04
C ASP A 315 8.40 -15.83 8.62
N LYS A 316 9.19 -16.32 9.57
CA LYS A 316 10.54 -16.87 9.34
C LYS A 316 10.55 -18.18 8.55
N LYS A 317 9.41 -18.88 8.42
CA LYS A 317 9.30 -20.13 7.64
C LYS A 317 9.03 -19.88 6.15
N THR A 318 9.28 -18.68 5.66
CA THR A 318 9.08 -18.36 4.24
C THR A 318 9.94 -19.28 3.38
N GLU A 319 9.29 -20.06 2.51
CA GLU A 319 9.97 -20.85 1.48
C GLU A 319 10.44 -19.96 0.32
N THR A 320 11.66 -20.25 -0.17
CA THR A 320 12.20 -19.59 -1.37
C THR A 320 11.90 -20.46 -2.58
N SER A 321 11.16 -19.92 -3.55
CA SER A 321 10.82 -20.64 -4.77
C SER A 321 12.01 -20.70 -5.73
N ASP A 322 12.29 -21.90 -6.25
CA ASP A 322 13.21 -22.13 -7.37
C ASP A 322 12.53 -21.90 -8.74
N GLU A 323 11.23 -21.60 -8.78
CA GLU A 323 10.50 -21.37 -10.02
C GLU A 323 10.92 -20.06 -10.69
N VAL A 324 11.13 -20.11 -12.02
CA VAL A 324 11.39 -18.92 -12.84
C VAL A 324 10.06 -18.20 -13.09
N PRO A 325 9.88 -16.94 -12.62
CA PRO A 325 8.63 -16.21 -12.81
C PRO A 325 8.21 -16.04 -14.27
N GLU A 326 6.92 -16.24 -14.54
CA GLU A 326 6.36 -16.18 -15.90
C GLU A 326 6.59 -14.81 -16.57
N TYR A 327 6.57 -13.72 -15.79
CA TYR A 327 6.77 -12.37 -16.32
C TYR A 327 8.10 -12.21 -17.05
N LEU A 328 9.15 -12.95 -16.68
CA LEU A 328 10.45 -12.89 -17.35
C LEU A 328 10.38 -13.36 -18.81
N SER A 329 9.46 -14.28 -19.12
CA SER A 329 9.24 -14.77 -20.48
C SER A 329 8.67 -13.71 -21.43
N THR A 330 8.14 -12.60 -20.90
CA THR A 330 7.63 -11.49 -21.72
C THR A 330 8.73 -10.56 -22.20
N TYR A 331 9.95 -10.67 -21.67
CA TYR A 331 11.08 -9.84 -22.04
C TYR A 331 11.48 -10.04 -23.51
N VAL A 332 11.75 -8.94 -24.19
CA VAL A 332 12.28 -8.93 -25.55
C VAL A 332 13.47 -7.98 -25.58
N ALA A 333 14.66 -8.51 -25.84
CA ALA A 333 15.86 -7.69 -25.97
C ALA A 333 15.72 -6.73 -27.17
N PRO A 334 16.13 -5.46 -27.04
CA PRO A 334 16.15 -4.53 -28.16
C PRO A 334 17.12 -4.99 -29.25
N THR A 335 16.76 -4.76 -30.51
CA THR A 335 17.66 -5.05 -31.65
C THR A 335 18.70 -3.95 -31.90
N GLU A 336 18.45 -2.76 -31.38
CA GLU A 336 19.32 -1.59 -31.52
C GLU A 336 19.27 -0.71 -30.27
N LEU A 337 20.36 0.01 -30.01
CA LEU A 337 20.49 0.89 -28.85
C LEU A 337 19.58 2.13 -28.96
N GLY A 338 19.37 2.64 -30.18
CA GLY A 338 18.55 3.84 -30.43
C GLY A 338 19.21 5.15 -29.96
N THR A 339 18.41 6.22 -29.95
CA THR A 339 18.86 7.57 -29.54
C THR A 339 18.08 8.15 -28.37
N ASP A 340 16.97 7.53 -27.99
CA ASP A 340 16.09 8.07 -26.96
C ASP A 340 16.63 7.79 -25.55
N PRO A 341 16.95 8.83 -24.74
CA PRO A 341 17.44 8.65 -23.37
C PRO A 341 16.46 7.92 -22.45
N PHE A 342 15.16 7.94 -22.73
CA PHE A 342 14.13 7.35 -21.88
C PHE A 342 13.71 5.94 -22.32
N SER A 343 14.44 5.35 -23.27
CA SER A 343 14.23 3.95 -23.67
C SER A 343 14.73 2.95 -22.63
N TYR A 344 15.60 3.38 -21.71
CA TYR A 344 16.36 2.51 -20.79
C TYR A 344 17.16 1.41 -21.50
N ASN A 345 17.41 1.59 -22.78
CA ASN A 345 18.29 0.71 -23.53
C ASN A 345 19.73 0.95 -23.11
N ILE A 346 20.50 -0.12 -23.00
CA ILE A 346 21.91 -0.08 -22.66
C ILE A 346 22.65 -1.14 -23.47
N GLU A 347 23.75 -0.76 -24.09
CA GLU A 347 24.66 -1.70 -24.76
C GLU A 347 25.82 -2.01 -23.81
N ILE A 348 26.02 -3.30 -23.51
CA ILE A 348 27.11 -3.78 -22.66
C ILE A 348 27.82 -4.90 -23.41
N GLU A 349 29.12 -4.73 -23.64
CA GLU A 349 29.95 -5.69 -24.40
C GLU A 349 29.31 -6.09 -25.75
N ASN A 350 28.80 -5.08 -26.49
CA ASN A 350 28.12 -5.19 -27.78
C ASN A 350 26.76 -5.92 -27.76
N GLN A 351 26.16 -6.14 -26.59
CA GLN A 351 24.79 -6.65 -26.47
C GLN A 351 23.86 -5.59 -25.91
N VAL A 352 22.69 -5.44 -26.53
CA VAL A 352 21.70 -4.43 -26.15
C VAL A 352 20.64 -5.05 -25.24
N TYR A 353 20.39 -4.40 -24.11
CA TYR A 353 19.35 -4.73 -23.14
C TYR A 353 18.41 -3.54 -23.00
N THR A 354 17.18 -3.77 -22.54
CA THR A 354 16.30 -2.71 -22.02
C THR A 354 16.01 -3.00 -20.56
N LEU A 355 16.19 -2.03 -19.66
CA LEU A 355 15.88 -2.25 -18.26
C LEU A 355 14.38 -2.05 -17.97
N PRO A 356 13.82 -2.82 -17.02
CA PRO A 356 14.42 -4.00 -16.38
C PRO A 356 14.58 -5.19 -17.34
N ALA A 357 15.65 -5.99 -17.15
CA ALA A 357 15.97 -7.15 -17.98
C ALA A 357 16.18 -8.41 -17.10
N PRO A 358 15.73 -9.61 -17.51
CA PRO A 358 15.99 -10.84 -16.77
C PRO A 358 17.48 -11.04 -16.52
N VAL A 359 17.87 -11.53 -15.33
CA VAL A 359 19.27 -11.96 -15.10
C VAL A 359 19.68 -13.01 -16.14
N SER A 360 18.77 -13.91 -16.53
CA SER A 360 18.99 -14.91 -17.56
C SER A 360 19.40 -14.32 -18.92
N ALA A 361 18.94 -13.11 -19.28
CA ALA A 361 19.34 -12.45 -20.51
C ALA A 361 20.84 -12.11 -20.53
N PHE A 362 21.44 -11.85 -19.36
CA PHE A 362 22.87 -11.61 -19.23
C PHE A 362 23.64 -12.94 -19.26
N THR A 363 23.14 -13.97 -18.56
CA THR A 363 23.81 -15.28 -18.56
C THR A 363 23.79 -15.95 -19.93
N ASP A 364 22.69 -15.80 -20.68
CA ASP A 364 22.58 -16.25 -22.07
C ASP A 364 23.59 -15.54 -22.99
N ASN A 365 24.01 -14.33 -22.63
CA ASN A 365 25.04 -13.55 -23.30
C ASN A 365 26.45 -13.77 -22.73
N GLY A 366 26.65 -14.84 -21.95
CA GLY A 366 27.96 -15.31 -21.48
C GLY A 366 28.47 -14.62 -20.22
N TRP A 367 27.60 -13.95 -19.46
CA TRP A 367 27.92 -13.53 -18.10
C TRP A 367 27.73 -14.70 -17.12
N GLU A 368 28.60 -14.81 -16.12
CA GLU A 368 28.51 -15.82 -15.06
C GLU A 368 28.16 -15.15 -13.73
N ILE A 369 27.28 -15.78 -12.94
CA ILE A 369 26.94 -15.30 -11.60
C ILE A 369 28.11 -15.60 -10.67
N ALA A 370 28.82 -14.56 -10.23
CA ALA A 370 29.96 -14.67 -9.32
C ALA A 370 29.52 -14.72 -7.85
N SER A 371 28.51 -13.94 -7.49
CA SER A 371 27.85 -13.97 -6.18
C SER A 371 26.45 -13.40 -6.28
N GLN A 372 25.56 -13.82 -5.38
CA GLN A 372 24.20 -13.29 -5.25
C GLN A 372 23.74 -13.40 -3.80
N GLU A 373 22.76 -12.58 -3.41
CA GLU A 373 22.01 -12.73 -2.16
C GLU A 373 21.22 -14.05 -2.12
N ASP A 374 20.85 -14.51 -0.93
CA ASP A 374 20.16 -15.79 -0.74
C ASP A 374 18.76 -15.78 -1.40
N SER A 375 18.05 -14.65 -1.32
CA SER A 375 16.70 -14.51 -1.88
C SER A 375 16.31 -13.04 -2.05
N VAL A 376 15.25 -12.82 -2.82
CA VAL A 376 14.61 -11.52 -3.05
C VAL A 376 13.13 -11.67 -2.71
N PRO A 377 12.62 -11.01 -1.67
CA PRO A 377 11.20 -11.05 -1.32
C PRO A 377 10.33 -10.56 -2.48
N SER A 378 9.10 -11.07 -2.55
CA SER A 378 8.10 -10.67 -3.55
C SER A 378 7.89 -9.16 -3.58
N GLY A 379 7.82 -8.58 -4.77
CA GLY A 379 7.62 -7.14 -4.98
C GLY A 379 8.77 -6.24 -4.51
N ARG A 380 9.94 -6.79 -4.15
CA ARG A 380 11.07 -6.00 -3.61
C ARG A 380 12.22 -5.85 -4.59
N SER A 381 12.89 -4.72 -4.46
CA SER A 381 14.19 -4.44 -5.07
C SER A 381 15.29 -4.53 -4.02
N LEU A 382 16.38 -5.25 -4.35
CA LEU A 382 17.58 -5.30 -3.51
C LEU A 382 18.78 -4.70 -4.25
N SER A 383 19.41 -3.72 -3.62
CA SER A 383 20.57 -3.01 -4.16
C SER A 383 21.80 -3.89 -4.21
N PHE A 384 22.49 -3.95 -5.35
CA PHE A 384 23.73 -4.73 -5.54
C PHE A 384 23.60 -6.21 -5.17
N ALA A 385 22.40 -6.77 -5.30
CA ALA A 385 22.09 -8.14 -4.87
C ALA A 385 22.70 -9.23 -5.75
N ILE A 386 23.23 -8.88 -6.92
CA ILE A 386 23.90 -9.84 -7.80
C ILE A 386 25.17 -9.24 -8.42
N LYS A 387 26.20 -10.08 -8.51
CA LYS A 387 27.45 -9.78 -9.20
C LYS A 387 27.64 -10.76 -10.35
N LEU A 388 27.81 -10.21 -11.55
CA LEU A 388 28.09 -10.96 -12.77
C LEU A 388 29.52 -10.74 -13.24
N GLN A 389 30.13 -11.75 -13.86
CA GLN A 389 31.48 -11.68 -14.41
C GLN A 389 31.55 -12.20 -15.85
N LYS A 390 32.37 -11.56 -16.68
CA LYS A 390 32.66 -11.99 -18.05
C LYS A 390 34.01 -11.45 -18.51
N ASP A 391 34.90 -12.32 -18.99
CA ASP A 391 36.21 -11.91 -19.54
C ASP A 391 37.04 -10.98 -18.62
N GLY A 392 36.95 -11.19 -17.30
CA GLY A 392 37.60 -10.34 -16.28
C GLY A 392 36.90 -9.01 -15.99
N LYS A 393 35.74 -8.77 -16.60
CA LYS A 393 34.82 -7.66 -16.32
C LYS A 393 33.79 -8.06 -15.27
N GLU A 394 33.30 -7.06 -14.53
CA GLU A 394 32.33 -7.22 -13.44
C GLU A 394 31.14 -6.28 -13.65
N LEU A 395 29.94 -6.79 -13.34
CA LEU A 395 28.73 -6.01 -13.16
C LEU A 395 28.20 -6.28 -11.76
N GLU A 396 28.02 -5.22 -10.96
CA GLU A 396 27.23 -5.30 -9.73
C GLU A 396 25.88 -4.63 -10.02
N ALA A 397 24.80 -5.36 -9.79
CA ALA A 397 23.47 -4.98 -10.23
C ALA A 397 22.46 -5.09 -9.09
N SER A 398 21.50 -4.17 -9.07
CA SER A 398 20.30 -4.32 -8.27
C SER A 398 19.29 -5.15 -9.04
N VAL A 399 18.59 -6.03 -8.34
CA VAL A 399 17.51 -6.83 -8.93
C VAL A 399 16.18 -6.50 -8.28
N THR A 400 15.11 -6.65 -9.04
CA THR A 400 13.73 -6.54 -8.58
C THR A 400 13.00 -7.84 -8.85
N ASN A 401 12.32 -8.36 -7.84
CA ASN A 401 11.39 -9.46 -7.95
C ASN A 401 9.98 -8.92 -8.19
N PHE A 402 9.44 -9.11 -9.39
CA PHE A 402 8.08 -8.69 -9.74
C PHE A 402 7.03 -9.81 -9.53
N ALA A 403 7.44 -10.98 -9.04
CA ALA A 403 6.53 -12.05 -8.67
C ALA A 403 5.91 -11.81 -7.28
N ASP A 404 4.84 -12.54 -7.00
CA ASP A 404 4.13 -12.57 -5.72
C ASP A 404 4.74 -13.58 -4.72
N TYR A 405 5.84 -14.24 -5.08
CA TYR A 405 6.59 -15.15 -4.21
C TYR A 405 8.08 -14.80 -4.14
N GLN A 406 8.72 -15.13 -3.03
CA GLN A 406 10.16 -14.99 -2.83
C GLN A 406 10.91 -15.95 -3.76
N THR A 407 11.95 -15.47 -4.42
CA THR A 407 12.80 -16.29 -5.29
C THR A 407 14.27 -15.85 -5.21
N LYS A 408 15.17 -16.56 -5.89
CA LYS A 408 16.60 -16.24 -5.94
C LYS A 408 16.88 -15.06 -6.89
N PRO A 409 17.93 -14.26 -6.68
CA PRO A 409 18.29 -13.17 -7.59
C PRO A 409 18.43 -13.59 -9.06
N GLU A 410 18.94 -14.79 -9.34
CA GLU A 410 19.03 -15.34 -10.71
C GLU A 410 17.68 -15.49 -11.44
N ASN A 411 16.58 -15.59 -10.68
CA ASN A 411 15.20 -15.66 -11.17
C ASN A 411 14.49 -14.30 -11.12
N CYS A 412 15.24 -13.21 -10.97
CA CYS A 412 14.71 -11.84 -10.94
C CYS A 412 15.12 -11.05 -12.19
N ALA A 413 14.69 -9.78 -12.22
CA ALA A 413 15.12 -8.84 -13.25
C ALA A 413 16.16 -7.86 -12.70
N ILE A 414 17.25 -7.65 -13.44
CA ILE A 414 18.14 -6.51 -13.23
C ILE A 414 17.36 -5.23 -13.53
N SER A 415 17.19 -4.41 -12.50
CA SER A 415 16.44 -3.15 -12.55
C SER A 415 17.33 -1.92 -12.41
N SER A 416 18.56 -2.08 -11.92
CA SER A 416 19.55 -1.00 -11.84
C SER A 416 20.95 -1.50 -12.13
N LEU A 417 21.68 -0.73 -12.93
CA LEU A 417 23.08 -0.93 -13.24
C LEU A 417 23.88 0.34 -12.92
N TYR A 418 25.08 0.14 -12.39
CA TYR A 418 26.00 1.21 -12.04
C TYR A 418 27.39 0.95 -12.62
N PHE A 419 27.99 1.95 -13.26
CA PHE A 419 29.30 1.87 -13.91
C PHE A 419 30.22 2.99 -13.45
N TYR A 420 31.48 2.67 -13.16
CA TYR A 420 32.54 3.64 -12.81
C TYR A 420 33.63 3.69 -13.89
N ALA A 421 34.22 4.87 -14.11
CA ALA A 421 35.21 5.10 -15.17
C ALA A 421 36.60 4.48 -14.92
N ASP A 422 36.95 4.22 -13.66
CA ASP A 422 38.32 3.88 -13.22
C ASP A 422 38.46 2.44 -12.71
N ASP A 423 37.60 1.51 -13.14
CA ASP A 423 37.80 0.09 -12.86
C ASP A 423 38.26 -0.64 -14.12
N THR A 424 39.43 -1.28 -14.04
CA THR A 424 39.92 -2.22 -15.07
C THR A 424 38.90 -3.31 -15.40
N LYS A 425 37.93 -3.54 -14.50
CA LYS A 425 36.84 -4.50 -14.62
C LYS A 425 35.52 -3.91 -15.13
N THR A 426 35.39 -2.60 -15.35
CA THR A 426 34.17 -2.05 -15.96
C THR A 426 34.07 -2.55 -17.42
N PRO A 427 32.93 -3.10 -17.85
CA PRO A 427 32.71 -3.47 -19.24
C PRO A 427 32.56 -2.25 -20.15
N GLU A 428 32.70 -2.45 -21.46
CA GLU A 428 32.31 -1.42 -22.43
C GLU A 428 30.80 -1.19 -22.35
N VAL A 429 30.42 0.05 -22.00
CA VAL A 429 29.02 0.48 -21.88
C VAL A 429 28.73 1.64 -22.84
N LYS A 430 27.58 1.56 -23.53
CA LYS A 430 27.01 2.64 -24.33
C LYS A 430 25.54 2.87 -23.97
N LEU A 431 25.19 4.12 -23.75
CA LEU A 431 23.81 4.59 -23.66
C LEU A 431 23.32 5.07 -25.04
N PRO A 432 22.00 5.25 -25.22
CA PRO A 432 21.43 5.79 -26.45
C PRO A 432 22.15 7.05 -26.92
N GLY A 433 22.22 7.26 -28.24
CA GLY A 433 22.98 8.37 -28.81
C GLY A 433 24.51 8.23 -28.73
N GLY A 434 25.01 7.07 -28.26
CA GLY A 434 26.43 6.74 -28.27
C GLY A 434 27.22 7.35 -27.10
N ILE A 435 26.54 7.67 -25.99
CA ILE A 435 27.20 8.15 -24.77
C ILE A 435 27.94 6.98 -24.11
N THR A 436 29.21 7.17 -23.80
CA THR A 436 30.09 6.16 -23.18
C THR A 436 30.85 6.77 -22.02
N MET A 437 31.61 5.96 -21.27
CA MET A 437 32.53 6.46 -20.23
C MET A 437 33.59 7.44 -20.77
N LYS A 438 33.85 7.46 -22.07
CA LYS A 438 34.80 8.38 -22.73
C LYS A 438 34.16 9.69 -23.19
N SER A 439 32.83 9.80 -23.16
CA SER A 439 32.11 11.01 -23.57
C SER A 439 32.45 12.18 -22.66
N THR A 440 32.50 13.39 -23.22
CA THR A 440 32.71 14.62 -22.46
C THR A 440 31.40 15.13 -21.88
N SER A 441 31.47 16.03 -20.88
CA SER A 441 30.25 16.72 -20.39
C SER A 441 29.49 17.43 -21.52
N ALA A 442 30.19 17.95 -22.54
CA ALA A 442 29.54 18.59 -23.69
C ALA A 442 28.75 17.59 -24.55
N ASP A 443 29.25 16.36 -24.70
CA ASP A 443 28.54 15.30 -25.42
C ASP A 443 27.28 14.89 -24.66
N VAL A 444 27.41 14.67 -23.34
CA VAL A 444 26.29 14.32 -22.45
C VAL A 444 25.24 15.42 -22.48
N LYS A 445 25.64 16.69 -22.28
CA LYS A 445 24.74 17.85 -22.35
C LYS A 445 23.95 17.93 -23.65
N LYS A 446 24.62 17.66 -24.77
CA LYS A 446 23.98 17.67 -26.10
C LYS A 446 22.94 16.56 -26.23
N TRP A 447 23.23 15.39 -25.68
CA TRP A 447 22.32 14.25 -25.70
C TRP A 447 21.13 14.42 -24.76
N THR A 448 21.36 14.89 -23.54
CA THR A 448 20.29 15.14 -22.56
C THR A 448 19.42 16.32 -22.96
N GLY A 449 20.00 17.38 -23.54
CA GLY A 449 19.29 18.62 -23.81
C GLY A 449 18.64 19.18 -22.54
N ASP A 450 17.43 19.70 -22.67
CA ASP A 450 16.62 20.22 -21.55
C ASP A 450 15.78 19.13 -20.86
N LYS A 451 15.98 17.86 -21.22
CA LYS A 451 15.19 16.73 -20.71
C LYS A 451 15.66 16.24 -19.32
N PHE A 452 16.87 16.63 -18.93
CA PHE A 452 17.50 16.22 -17.67
C PHE A 452 17.74 17.46 -16.82
N ASP A 453 17.63 17.28 -15.52
CA ASP A 453 18.15 18.24 -14.57
C ASP A 453 19.67 18.25 -14.61
N TYR A 454 20.23 19.41 -14.25
CA TYR A 454 21.67 19.65 -14.31
C TYR A 454 22.16 20.30 -13.03
N THR A 455 23.23 19.75 -12.48
CA THR A 455 23.97 20.36 -11.38
C THR A 455 25.46 20.42 -11.68
N LYS A 456 26.13 21.44 -11.16
CA LYS A 456 27.56 21.63 -11.31
C LYS A 456 28.20 22.04 -10.00
N THR A 457 29.24 21.30 -9.62
CA THR A 457 30.13 21.63 -8.52
C THR A 457 31.46 22.15 -9.07
N LYS A 458 32.42 22.45 -8.18
CA LYS A 458 33.78 22.83 -8.60
C LYS A 458 34.53 21.69 -9.29
N SER A 459 34.16 20.44 -9.03
CA SER A 459 34.90 19.24 -9.44
C SER A 459 34.12 18.28 -10.34
N SER A 460 32.80 18.45 -10.46
CA SER A 460 31.94 17.57 -11.24
C SER A 460 30.73 18.30 -11.83
N GLU A 461 30.17 17.71 -12.87
CA GLU A 461 28.90 18.08 -13.50
C GLU A 461 28.03 16.83 -13.56
N SER A 462 26.77 16.92 -13.16
CA SER A 462 25.87 15.77 -13.11
C SER A 462 24.57 16.09 -13.84
N TYR A 463 24.15 15.14 -14.66
CA TYR A 463 22.90 15.18 -15.42
C TYR A 463 22.03 14.04 -14.91
N TYR A 464 20.82 14.36 -14.44
CA TYR A 464 19.94 13.33 -13.90
C TYR A 464 18.49 13.51 -14.35
N TYR A 465 17.80 12.39 -14.41
CA TYR A 465 16.39 12.30 -14.73
C TYR A 465 15.71 11.42 -13.69
N TYR A 466 14.55 11.87 -13.20
CA TYR A 466 13.64 11.10 -12.35
C TYR A 466 12.33 10.89 -13.12
N GLY A 467 12.03 9.64 -13.43
CA GLY A 467 10.78 9.20 -14.06
C GLY A 467 9.75 8.82 -13.01
N ASN A 468 8.82 9.74 -12.73
CA ASN A 468 7.79 9.50 -11.70
C ASN A 468 6.81 8.38 -12.07
N GLU A 469 6.52 8.20 -13.37
CA GLU A 469 5.52 7.22 -13.82
C GLU A 469 6.06 5.79 -13.89
N ASP A 470 7.37 5.63 -14.09
CA ASP A 470 8.00 4.33 -14.31
C ASP A 470 9.07 3.96 -13.28
N ASN A 471 9.17 4.74 -12.20
CA ASN A 471 10.23 4.66 -11.20
C ASN A 471 11.63 4.61 -11.85
N GLY A 472 11.77 5.35 -12.94
CA GLY A 472 13.00 5.45 -13.71
C GLY A 472 13.98 6.44 -13.09
N TYR A 473 15.27 6.12 -13.15
CA TYR A 473 16.32 7.05 -12.79
C TYR A 473 17.53 6.87 -13.70
N ILE A 474 18.01 7.98 -14.25
CA ILE A 474 19.26 8.00 -15.02
C ILE A 474 20.12 9.09 -14.42
N ASN A 475 21.36 8.77 -14.08
CA ASN A 475 22.34 9.75 -13.64
C ASN A 475 23.66 9.53 -14.37
N ILE A 476 24.22 10.62 -14.88
CA ILE A 476 25.53 10.65 -15.52
C ILE A 476 26.34 11.76 -14.89
N SER A 477 27.39 11.40 -14.19
CA SER A 477 28.35 12.37 -13.65
C SER A 477 29.55 12.47 -14.57
N CYS A 478 30.07 13.68 -14.70
CA CYS A 478 31.24 14.02 -15.49
C CYS A 478 32.23 14.79 -14.62
N LYS A 479 33.52 14.42 -14.68
CA LYS A 479 34.62 15.29 -14.23
C LYS A 479 35.24 16.00 -15.43
N LYS A 480 35.89 15.20 -16.28
CA LYS A 480 36.44 15.64 -17.59
C LYS A 480 35.74 14.90 -18.72
N THR A 481 35.69 13.59 -18.57
CA THR A 481 34.75 12.68 -19.24
C THR A 481 33.75 12.17 -18.21
N VAL A 482 32.80 11.36 -18.67
CA VAL A 482 31.91 10.59 -17.80
C VAL A 482 32.74 9.83 -16.76
N ASP A 483 32.36 9.98 -15.50
CA ASP A 483 32.99 9.39 -14.30
C ASP A 483 32.16 8.21 -13.78
N ASP A 484 30.84 8.36 -13.81
CA ASP A 484 29.88 7.29 -13.51
C ASP A 484 28.58 7.41 -14.30
N ILE A 485 27.97 6.25 -14.53
CA ILE A 485 26.64 6.08 -15.14
C ILE A 485 25.80 5.21 -14.21
N MET A 486 24.59 5.66 -13.90
CA MET A 486 23.55 4.87 -13.27
C MET A 486 22.32 4.86 -14.16
N VAL A 487 21.79 3.67 -14.45
CA VAL A 487 20.51 3.49 -15.15
C VAL A 487 19.65 2.58 -14.31
N LYS A 488 18.44 3.03 -13.97
CA LYS A 488 17.48 2.33 -13.14
C LYS A 488 16.08 2.45 -13.74
N ARG A 489 15.32 1.35 -13.68
CA ARG A 489 13.87 1.31 -13.93
C ARG A 489 13.25 0.16 -13.14
N GLU A 490 12.36 0.48 -12.22
CA GLU A 490 11.70 -0.48 -11.32
C GLU A 490 10.24 -0.76 -11.69
N THR A 491 9.91 -0.62 -12.98
CA THR A 491 8.60 -1.00 -13.51
C THR A 491 8.82 -2.00 -14.63
N TRP A 492 8.25 -3.20 -14.49
CA TRP A 492 8.27 -4.18 -15.57
C TRP A 492 7.41 -3.68 -16.74
N PRO A 493 7.95 -3.59 -17.97
CA PRO A 493 7.17 -3.11 -19.10
C PRO A 493 6.06 -4.13 -19.42
N SER A 494 4.81 -3.76 -19.14
CA SER A 494 3.65 -4.50 -19.64
C SER A 494 3.59 -4.38 -21.17
N LYS A 495 3.17 -5.47 -21.83
CA LYS A 495 2.97 -5.49 -23.29
C LYS A 495 1.75 -4.69 -23.72
#